data_AF-A0A371EHR4-F1
#
_entry.id   AF-A0A371EHR4-F1
#
_cell.length_a   1.000
_cell.length_b   1.000
_cell.length_c   1.000
_cell.angle_alpha   90.00
_cell.angle_beta   90.00
_cell.angle_gamma   90.00
#
_symmetry.space_group_name_H-M   'P 1'
#
loop_
_entity.id
_entity.type
_entity.pdbx_description
1 polymer ?
#
loop_
_entity_poly.entity_id
_entity_poly.type
_entity_poly.pdbx_seq_one_letter_code
_entity_poly.pdbx_strand_id
1 'polypeptide(L)'
;MAPVDPHSFTDWTNPATRHVSLSMYLDLSSSTIHAAALLSLETPHTGRFSLDTRSLRIHSILDPETNRQLPFSLSDPDPIKGSQLSVSLSNHVSFLVTYSTSPSSSALQWLLPPQTFNKSHPFVYTQCQAIHARAVFPCQDTPAVRIRYSALLNIPSELSAVMAARHVERRSPKNDEALVLPCGESSWCAPGRVVEEFVMEQAVPPYLFAFAVGDLGNREVGPRTRVYAEAAPAVLDSAAAEFAGTEDMIREGERLFGPYEWERFDLLVLPPSFPYGGMENPRMVFLTPTVIKGDATGAQVVAHELAHSWTGNLITNKTNEHFWLNEGFTTYAERRIVEVVQGEQRAALNIGIGWRGLNEDVERFKDNLEFTKLKNNQEGIDPDDVYSQVPYEKGFQFLWRIERQVGRPAFDEFLKKYIATFKFKSIDTETFIDFLKANIPGIENQIDLVTWTEGTGIPPDAYEPDSSVYKKIVSLANEAINGRMPREDEVADWQGQEWELYLDNLPKSIEASQVIALDSRYKLSESKDYEVKVSFLQRAISSGCKDYYNEVEKTLKGVGRMKYLRPLYTALVKGNGKEDDKVFAKRLFSEARECYHPIAQGVVEAIFAKHV
;
A
#
# COMPACT_ATOMS: atom_id res chain seq x y z
N MET A 1 -20.77 -12.62 20.99
CA MET A 1 -20.33 -11.22 21.12
C MET A 1 -20.08 -10.70 19.72
N ALA A 2 -20.34 -9.42 19.44
CA ALA A 2 -19.98 -8.83 18.16
C ALA A 2 -18.44 -8.82 18.03
N PRO A 3 -17.88 -9.09 16.83
CA PRO A 3 -16.44 -8.98 16.61
C PRO A 3 -15.99 -7.52 16.83
N VAL A 4 -14.85 -7.31 17.50
CA VAL A 4 -14.27 -5.96 17.73
C VAL A 4 -13.77 -5.34 16.42
N ASP A 5 -13.42 -6.18 15.45
CA ASP A 5 -13.04 -5.77 14.09
C ASP A 5 -14.16 -6.16 13.12
N PRO A 6 -14.84 -5.19 12.47
CA PRO A 6 -15.94 -5.49 11.56
C PRO A 6 -15.51 -6.28 10.31
N HIS A 7 -14.21 -6.32 10.00
CA HIS A 7 -13.66 -6.98 8.81
C HIS A 7 -13.07 -8.36 9.09
N SER A 8 -13.15 -8.88 10.32
CA SER A 8 -12.61 -10.19 10.68
C SER A 8 -13.62 -11.05 11.43
N PHE A 9 -13.55 -12.37 11.21
CA PHE A 9 -14.25 -13.39 11.99
C PHE A 9 -13.51 -13.78 13.28
N THR A 10 -12.40 -13.10 13.59
CA THR A 10 -11.63 -13.30 14.81
C THR A 10 -12.51 -13.11 16.05
N ASP A 11 -12.60 -14.16 16.85
CA ASP A 11 -13.25 -14.13 18.16
C ASP A 11 -12.20 -13.82 19.23
N TRP A 12 -12.38 -12.72 19.95
CA TRP A 12 -11.47 -12.22 20.97
C TRP A 12 -11.41 -13.08 22.24
N THR A 13 -12.32 -14.05 22.37
CA THR A 13 -12.22 -15.08 23.42
C THR A 13 -11.24 -16.20 23.05
N ASN A 14 -10.86 -16.31 21.77
CA ASN A 14 -9.80 -17.21 21.34
C ASN A 14 -8.43 -16.59 21.65
N PRO A 15 -7.42 -17.40 22.04
CA PRO A 15 -6.07 -16.89 22.19
C PRO A 15 -5.52 -16.38 20.85
N ALA A 16 -4.66 -15.36 20.91
CA ALA A 16 -4.00 -14.84 19.74
C ALA A 16 -3.01 -15.88 19.16
N THR A 17 -2.90 -15.91 17.84
CA THR A 17 -1.84 -16.63 17.14
C THR A 17 -0.52 -15.90 17.35
N ARG A 18 0.51 -16.60 17.84
CA ARG A 18 1.83 -16.02 18.14
C ARG A 18 2.86 -16.29 17.04
N HIS A 19 2.76 -17.44 16.39
CA HIS A 19 3.68 -17.84 15.33
C HIS A 19 2.96 -18.65 14.26
N VAL A 20 3.34 -18.45 12.99
CA VAL A 20 2.88 -19.25 11.86
C VAL A 20 4.10 -19.83 11.14
N SER A 21 4.20 -21.15 11.04
CA SER A 21 5.20 -21.80 10.17
C SER A 21 4.52 -22.24 8.87
N LEU A 22 5.02 -21.74 7.75
CA LEU A 22 4.46 -21.96 6.41
C LEU A 22 5.42 -22.81 5.57
N SER A 23 4.90 -23.91 5.01
CA SER A 23 5.55 -24.62 3.90
C SER A 23 4.71 -24.38 2.64
N MET A 24 5.29 -23.78 1.61
CA MET A 24 4.56 -23.30 0.43
C MET A 24 5.20 -23.84 -0.85
N TYR A 25 4.48 -24.70 -1.57
CA TYR A 25 4.85 -25.16 -2.90
C TYR A 25 4.14 -24.31 -3.95
N LEU A 26 4.91 -23.50 -4.68
CA LEU A 26 4.38 -22.65 -5.74
C LEU A 26 4.29 -23.45 -7.05
N ASP A 27 3.06 -23.69 -7.49
CA ASP A 27 2.74 -24.21 -8.82
C ASP A 27 2.34 -23.06 -9.73
N LEU A 28 3.32 -22.54 -10.46
CA LEU A 28 3.15 -21.44 -11.40
C LEU A 28 2.25 -21.82 -12.60
N SER A 29 2.16 -23.12 -12.93
CA SER A 29 1.39 -23.57 -14.10
C SER A 29 -0.11 -23.51 -13.86
N SER A 30 -0.52 -23.72 -12.61
CA SER A 30 -1.91 -23.67 -12.16
C SER A 30 -2.23 -22.41 -11.36
N SER A 31 -1.31 -21.45 -11.27
CA SER A 31 -1.44 -20.23 -10.44
C SER A 31 -1.93 -20.54 -9.01
N THR A 32 -1.39 -21.61 -8.42
CA THR A 32 -1.85 -22.15 -7.14
C THR A 32 -0.66 -22.38 -6.21
N ILE A 33 -0.86 -22.14 -4.93
CA ILE A 33 0.08 -22.49 -3.86
C ILE A 33 -0.52 -23.64 -3.09
N HIS A 34 0.19 -24.76 -3.03
CA HIS A 34 -0.13 -25.87 -2.13
C HIS A 34 0.66 -25.67 -0.84
N ALA A 35 -0.04 -25.55 0.28
CA ALA A 35 0.59 -25.08 1.50
C ALA A 35 0.12 -25.84 2.75
N ALA A 36 0.98 -25.79 3.76
CA ALA A 36 0.67 -26.16 5.12
C ALA A 36 1.05 -25.00 6.05
N ALA A 37 0.14 -24.66 6.96
CA ALA A 37 0.33 -23.62 7.98
C ALA A 37 0.21 -24.25 9.36
N LEU A 38 1.30 -24.24 10.13
CA LEU A 38 1.29 -24.60 11.55
C LEU A 38 1.07 -23.32 12.36
N LEU A 39 -0.11 -23.18 12.95
CA LEU A 39 -0.45 -22.05 13.81
C LEU A 39 -0.11 -22.41 15.26
N SER A 40 0.67 -21.56 15.92
CA SER A 40 0.99 -21.66 17.34
C SER A 40 0.27 -20.56 18.12
N LEU A 41 -0.48 -20.95 19.14
CA LEU A 41 -1.32 -20.08 19.96
C LEU A 41 -0.55 -19.58 21.19
N GLU A 42 -0.94 -18.42 21.72
CA GLU A 42 -0.34 -17.87 22.93
C GLU A 42 -0.60 -18.74 24.17
N THR A 43 -1.82 -19.28 24.28
CA THR A 43 -2.22 -20.20 25.35
C THR A 43 -3.00 -21.38 24.79
N PRO A 44 -3.05 -22.53 25.49
CA PRO A 44 -3.88 -23.66 25.08
C PRO A 44 -5.35 -23.25 24.97
N HIS A 45 -6.05 -23.77 23.96
CA HIS A 45 -7.48 -23.50 23.74
C HIS A 45 -8.32 -24.76 23.76
N THR A 46 -9.54 -24.63 24.30
CA THR A 46 -10.58 -25.67 24.22
C THR A 46 -11.87 -25.03 23.74
N GLY A 47 -12.47 -25.64 22.72
CA GLY A 47 -13.69 -25.14 22.09
C GLY A 47 -13.46 -24.77 20.62
N ARG A 48 -14.37 -23.94 20.09
CA ARG A 48 -14.31 -23.47 18.71
C ARG A 48 -13.23 -22.39 18.58
N PHE A 49 -12.36 -22.53 17.59
CA PHE A 49 -11.37 -21.54 17.18
C PHE A 49 -11.72 -21.04 15.79
N SER A 50 -11.72 -19.73 15.59
CA SER A 50 -12.18 -19.08 14.36
C SER A 50 -11.03 -18.39 13.63
N LEU A 51 -10.95 -18.63 12.33
CA LEU A 51 -9.97 -18.05 11.40
C LEU A 51 -10.69 -17.44 10.20
N ASP A 52 -10.10 -16.40 9.64
CA ASP A 52 -10.47 -15.83 8.36
C ASP A 52 -9.84 -16.63 7.21
N THR A 53 -10.64 -16.87 6.17
CA THR A 53 -10.17 -17.45 4.91
C THR A 53 -10.89 -16.77 3.74
N ARG A 54 -10.25 -16.69 2.58
CA ARG A 54 -10.93 -16.28 1.33
C ARG A 54 -10.41 -17.10 0.17
N SER A 55 -11.32 -17.76 -0.55
CA SER A 55 -10.98 -18.57 -1.72
C SER A 55 -9.87 -19.60 -1.46
N LEU A 56 -9.80 -20.13 -0.23
CA LEU A 56 -8.88 -21.21 0.15
C LEU A 56 -9.61 -22.54 0.13
N ARG A 57 -8.98 -23.55 -0.47
CA ARG A 57 -9.43 -24.94 -0.36
C ARG A 57 -8.73 -25.60 0.81
N ILE A 58 -9.46 -25.80 1.91
CA ILE A 58 -8.97 -26.51 3.08
C ILE A 58 -9.05 -28.02 2.82
N HIS A 59 -7.94 -28.73 2.97
CA HIS A 59 -7.88 -30.19 2.76
C HIS A 59 -7.99 -30.95 4.08
N SER A 60 -7.22 -30.55 5.09
CA SER A 60 -7.29 -31.13 6.44
C SER A 60 -6.80 -30.16 7.51
N ILE A 61 -7.21 -30.43 8.75
CA ILE A 61 -6.63 -29.81 9.94
C ILE A 61 -6.20 -30.93 10.87
N LEU A 62 -4.96 -30.90 11.34
CA LEU A 62 -4.33 -31.96 12.10
C LEU A 62 -3.79 -31.43 13.43
N ASP A 63 -3.85 -32.28 14.46
CA ASP A 63 -3.04 -32.13 15.65
C ASP A 63 -1.58 -32.49 15.29
N PRO A 64 -0.61 -31.56 15.42
CA PRO A 64 0.77 -31.80 15.03
C PRO A 64 1.48 -32.85 15.89
N GLU A 65 1.02 -33.12 17.11
CA GLU A 65 1.63 -34.12 17.99
C GLU A 65 1.13 -35.54 17.67
N THR A 66 -0.18 -35.68 17.47
CA THR A 66 -0.81 -36.99 17.29
C THR A 66 -1.11 -37.34 15.83
N ASN A 67 -0.97 -36.38 14.91
CA ASN A 67 -1.41 -36.45 13.50
C ASN A 67 -2.90 -36.81 13.35
N ARG A 68 -3.71 -36.61 14.39
CA ARG A 68 -5.15 -36.86 14.33
C ARG A 68 -5.86 -35.70 13.66
N GLN A 69 -6.89 -36.04 12.89
CA GLN A 69 -7.72 -35.04 12.24
C GLN A 69 -8.59 -34.30 13.26
N LEU A 70 -8.54 -32.97 13.20
CA LEU A 70 -9.36 -32.07 14.00
C LEU A 70 -10.64 -31.72 13.22
N PRO A 71 -11.82 -31.79 13.86
CA PRO A 71 -13.07 -31.40 13.21
C PRO A 71 -13.05 -29.92 12.83
N PHE A 72 -13.42 -29.61 11.60
CA PHE A 72 -13.54 -28.24 11.13
C PHE A 72 -14.77 -28.06 10.24
N SER A 73 -15.22 -26.81 10.12
CA SER A 73 -16.26 -26.39 9.18
C SER A 73 -15.90 -25.04 8.57
N LEU A 74 -16.44 -24.80 7.37
CA LEU A 74 -16.30 -23.53 6.64
C LEU A 74 -17.70 -22.92 6.49
N SER A 75 -17.86 -21.64 6.79
CA SER A 75 -19.12 -20.94 6.56
C SER A 75 -19.33 -20.63 5.08
N ASP A 76 -20.58 -20.29 4.72
CA ASP A 76 -20.86 -19.62 3.46
C ASP A 76 -19.99 -18.35 3.33
N PRO A 77 -19.54 -18.01 2.10
CA PRO A 77 -18.68 -16.87 1.87
C PRO A 77 -19.45 -15.55 2.06
N ASP A 78 -18.93 -14.70 2.93
CA ASP A 78 -19.26 -13.28 3.03
C ASP A 78 -18.52 -12.52 1.91
N PRO A 79 -19.20 -11.58 1.21
CA PRO A 79 -18.60 -10.87 0.08
C PRO A 79 -17.38 -10.04 0.45
N ILE A 80 -17.32 -9.53 1.68
CA ILE A 80 -16.21 -8.70 2.18
C ILE A 80 -15.24 -9.58 2.93
N LYS A 81 -15.69 -10.43 3.86
CA LYS A 81 -14.78 -11.14 4.77
C LYS A 81 -14.26 -12.46 4.24
N GLY A 82 -14.89 -13.03 3.22
CA GLY A 82 -14.66 -14.42 2.82
C GLY A 82 -15.40 -15.41 3.73
N SER A 83 -14.81 -16.57 4.00
CA SER A 83 -15.43 -17.62 4.82
C SER A 83 -14.77 -17.74 6.19
N GLN A 84 -15.57 -17.96 7.22
CA GLN A 84 -15.09 -18.31 8.54
C GLN A 84 -14.69 -19.79 8.58
N LEU A 85 -13.41 -20.07 8.82
CA LEU A 85 -12.94 -21.41 9.15
C LEU A 85 -13.05 -21.63 10.66
N SER A 86 -13.79 -22.65 11.07
CA SER A 86 -14.02 -23.00 12.46
C SER A 86 -13.40 -24.34 12.79
N VAL A 87 -12.52 -24.39 13.79
CA VAL A 87 -11.79 -25.60 14.21
C VAL A 87 -12.20 -25.97 15.63
N SER A 88 -12.46 -27.24 15.90
CA SER A 88 -12.75 -27.72 17.25
C SER A 88 -11.46 -28.18 17.94
N LEU A 89 -11.00 -27.41 18.92
CA LEU A 89 -9.79 -27.69 19.69
C LEU A 89 -10.14 -28.27 21.06
N SER A 90 -9.27 -29.15 21.57
CA SER A 90 -9.39 -29.77 22.89
C SER A 90 -8.06 -29.68 23.62
N ASN A 91 -7.81 -28.53 24.27
CA ASN A 91 -6.58 -28.18 24.96
C ASN A 91 -5.33 -28.16 24.05
N HIS A 92 -5.46 -27.61 22.85
CA HIS A 92 -4.35 -27.52 21.89
C HIS A 92 -3.65 -26.17 21.99
N VAL A 93 -2.32 -26.18 21.90
CA VAL A 93 -1.47 -24.97 21.77
C VAL A 93 -1.08 -24.69 20.32
N SER A 94 -1.30 -25.63 19.41
CA SER A 94 -1.02 -25.50 17.99
C SER A 94 -1.85 -26.47 17.17
N PHE A 95 -2.07 -26.15 15.90
CA PHE A 95 -2.70 -27.04 14.93
C PHE A 95 -2.17 -26.77 13.52
N LEU A 96 -2.15 -27.80 12.68
CA LEU A 96 -1.64 -27.75 11.31
C LEU A 96 -2.81 -27.71 10.33
N VAL A 97 -2.86 -26.70 9.46
CA VAL A 97 -3.85 -26.58 8.40
C VAL A 97 -3.19 -26.86 7.05
N THR A 98 -3.72 -27.81 6.30
CA THR A 98 -3.27 -28.11 4.93
C THR A 98 -4.29 -27.56 3.94
N TYR A 99 -3.84 -26.79 2.95
CA TYR A 99 -4.73 -26.04 2.08
C TYR A 99 -4.10 -25.72 0.72
N SER A 100 -4.92 -25.20 -0.19
CA SER A 100 -4.45 -24.62 -1.44
C SER A 100 -5.09 -23.25 -1.68
N THR A 101 -4.32 -22.33 -2.25
CA THR A 101 -4.87 -21.05 -2.72
C THR A 101 -5.68 -21.25 -4.01
N SER A 102 -6.43 -20.22 -4.40
CA SER A 102 -7.12 -20.17 -5.69
C SER A 102 -6.34 -19.27 -6.67
N PRO A 103 -6.40 -19.53 -7.99
CA PRO A 103 -5.98 -18.56 -9.01
C PRO A 103 -6.72 -17.21 -8.91
N SER A 104 -7.92 -17.22 -8.31
CA SER A 104 -8.72 -16.04 -8.00
C SER A 104 -8.44 -15.43 -6.62
N SER A 105 -7.31 -15.78 -5.98
CA SER A 105 -6.91 -15.17 -4.72
C SER A 105 -6.81 -13.65 -4.89
N SER A 106 -7.51 -12.91 -4.02
CA SER A 106 -7.46 -11.44 -4.03
C SER A 106 -6.10 -10.88 -3.59
N ALA A 107 -5.24 -11.71 -3.00
CA ALA A 107 -3.94 -11.29 -2.49
C ALA A 107 -2.79 -11.55 -3.45
N LEU A 108 -2.99 -12.41 -4.47
CA LEU A 108 -1.90 -12.91 -5.32
C LEU A 108 -2.09 -12.41 -6.74
N GLN A 109 -1.08 -11.70 -7.25
CA GLN A 109 -1.00 -11.36 -8.66
C GLN A 109 -0.09 -12.33 -9.37
N TRP A 110 -0.66 -13.20 -10.22
CA TRP A 110 0.10 -14.06 -11.10
C TRP A 110 0.28 -13.39 -12.45
N LEU A 111 1.53 -13.17 -12.86
CA LEU A 111 1.89 -12.56 -14.12
C LEU A 111 2.52 -13.59 -15.05
N LEU A 112 1.96 -13.70 -16.25
CA LEU A 112 2.53 -14.47 -17.33
C LEU A 112 3.81 -13.79 -17.85
N PRO A 113 4.72 -14.53 -18.49
CA PRO A 113 5.96 -13.96 -19.01
C PRO A 113 5.75 -12.67 -19.83
N PRO A 114 4.79 -12.55 -20.77
CA PRO A 114 4.60 -11.32 -21.53
C PRO A 114 4.23 -10.07 -20.70
N GLN A 115 3.81 -10.23 -19.44
CA GLN A 115 3.44 -9.14 -18.53
C GLN A 115 4.62 -8.64 -17.68
N THR A 116 5.74 -9.37 -17.67
CA THR A 116 6.97 -9.00 -16.95
C THR A 116 7.87 -8.09 -17.80
N PHE A 117 8.87 -7.44 -17.23
CA PHE A 117 9.88 -6.67 -17.96
C PHE A 117 10.77 -7.56 -18.85
N ASN A 118 11.20 -8.73 -18.36
CA ASN A 118 12.11 -9.62 -19.11
C ASN A 118 11.40 -10.46 -20.19
N LYS A 119 10.05 -10.56 -20.14
CA LYS A 119 9.21 -11.33 -21.06
C LYS A 119 9.46 -12.84 -21.09
N SER A 120 10.36 -13.37 -20.26
CA SER A 120 10.85 -14.75 -20.31
C SER A 120 10.30 -15.64 -19.20
N HIS A 121 10.14 -15.09 -18.00
CA HIS A 121 9.71 -15.85 -16.81
C HIS A 121 8.41 -15.27 -16.23
N PRO A 122 7.57 -16.10 -15.60
CA PRO A 122 6.43 -15.61 -14.84
C PRO A 122 6.89 -14.87 -13.57
N PHE A 123 5.98 -14.09 -12.99
CA PHE A 123 6.21 -13.37 -11.74
C PHE A 123 4.97 -13.49 -10.85
N VAL A 124 5.15 -13.64 -9.55
CA VAL A 124 4.04 -13.58 -8.58
C VAL A 124 4.43 -12.69 -7.41
N TYR A 125 3.50 -11.87 -6.94
CA TYR A 125 3.65 -11.11 -5.70
C TYR A 125 2.35 -11.11 -4.89
N THR A 126 2.50 -10.85 -3.60
CA THR A 126 1.40 -10.65 -2.67
C THR A 126 1.07 -9.17 -2.46
N GLN A 127 -0.19 -8.87 -2.19
CA GLN A 127 -0.65 -7.65 -1.55
C GLN A 127 -1.69 -8.04 -0.48
N CYS A 128 -1.34 -7.88 0.80
CA CYS A 128 -2.18 -8.38 1.90
C CYS A 128 -3.01 -7.29 2.60
N GLN A 129 -2.61 -6.02 2.52
CA GLN A 129 -3.42 -4.90 3.02
C GLN A 129 -4.66 -4.68 2.13
N ALA A 130 -5.87 -4.49 2.70
CA ALA A 130 -6.17 -4.43 4.14
C ALA A 130 -6.45 -5.80 4.78
N ILE A 131 -7.16 -6.68 4.07
CA ILE A 131 -7.74 -7.93 4.61
C ILE A 131 -7.57 -9.13 3.66
N HIS A 132 -6.43 -9.21 3.00
CA HIS A 132 -6.17 -10.24 1.98
C HIS A 132 -5.17 -11.30 2.45
N ALA A 133 -4.55 -11.18 3.63
CA ALA A 133 -3.70 -12.26 4.17
C ALA A 133 -4.47 -13.59 4.28
N ARG A 134 -5.78 -13.52 4.60
CA ARG A 134 -6.72 -14.66 4.58
C ARG A 134 -6.88 -15.36 3.23
N ALA A 135 -6.47 -14.74 2.13
CA ALA A 135 -6.45 -15.32 0.78
C ALA A 135 -5.10 -15.96 0.41
N VAL A 136 -4.11 -15.88 1.32
CA VAL A 136 -2.80 -16.54 1.22
C VAL A 136 -2.67 -17.67 2.23
N PHE A 137 -3.13 -17.47 3.47
CA PHE A 137 -3.14 -18.50 4.52
C PHE A 137 -4.28 -18.27 5.52
N PRO A 138 -4.84 -19.32 6.15
CA PRO A 138 -5.84 -19.17 7.21
C PRO A 138 -5.23 -18.46 8.43
N CYS A 139 -5.80 -17.33 8.85
CA CYS A 139 -5.27 -16.52 9.95
C CYS A 139 -6.36 -15.74 10.69
N GLN A 140 -6.03 -15.20 11.88
CA GLN A 140 -6.82 -14.13 12.50
C GLN A 140 -6.47 -12.83 11.77
N ASP A 141 -7.14 -12.55 10.65
CA ASP A 141 -6.75 -11.50 9.71
C ASP A 141 -7.28 -10.13 10.14
N THR A 142 -6.69 -9.63 11.22
CA THR A 142 -6.97 -8.35 11.85
C THR A 142 -5.65 -7.71 12.28
N PRO A 143 -5.47 -6.39 12.12
CA PRO A 143 -4.22 -5.73 12.53
C PRO A 143 -4.03 -5.67 14.05
N ALA A 144 -5.08 -5.99 14.83
CA ALA A 144 -5.00 -6.14 16.28
C ALA A 144 -4.28 -7.42 16.74
N VAL A 145 -4.14 -8.44 15.90
CA VAL A 145 -3.32 -9.63 16.18
C VAL A 145 -1.97 -9.47 15.48
N ARG A 146 -0.89 -9.81 16.17
CA ARG A 146 0.48 -9.77 15.62
C ARG A 146 1.12 -11.14 15.68
N ILE A 147 1.68 -11.57 14.56
CA ILE A 147 2.33 -12.87 14.39
C ILE A 147 3.81 -12.70 14.08
N ARG A 148 4.61 -13.64 14.59
CA ARG A 148 5.91 -13.97 13.98
C ARG A 148 5.69 -15.05 12.94
N TYR A 149 6.62 -15.23 12.00
CA TYR A 149 6.48 -16.32 11.05
C TYR A 149 7.81 -16.84 10.51
N SER A 150 7.77 -18.10 10.08
CA SER A 150 8.84 -18.76 9.32
C SER A 150 8.22 -19.32 8.05
N ALA A 151 8.92 -19.21 6.91
CA ALA A 151 8.39 -19.68 5.64
C ALA A 151 9.44 -20.46 4.84
N LEU A 152 9.02 -21.60 4.30
CA LEU A 152 9.75 -22.39 3.30
C LEU A 152 9.05 -22.21 1.96
N LEU A 153 9.66 -21.45 1.06
CA LEU A 153 9.13 -21.21 -0.28
C LEU A 153 9.82 -22.15 -1.27
N ASN A 154 9.11 -23.19 -1.68
CA ASN A 154 9.56 -24.08 -2.72
C ASN A 154 9.16 -23.52 -4.08
N ILE A 155 10.16 -23.25 -4.94
CA ILE A 155 10.03 -22.56 -6.23
C ILE A 155 10.89 -23.25 -7.32
N PRO A 156 10.64 -22.99 -8.61
CA PRO A 156 11.56 -23.41 -9.67
C PRO A 156 12.96 -22.81 -9.50
N SER A 157 13.99 -23.60 -9.79
CA SER A 157 15.40 -23.26 -9.55
C SER A 157 15.92 -22.06 -10.33
N GLU A 158 15.26 -21.72 -11.44
CA GLU A 158 15.53 -20.56 -12.28
C GLU A 158 14.98 -19.24 -11.72
N LEU A 159 14.08 -19.30 -10.72
CA LEU A 159 13.51 -18.12 -10.07
C LEU A 159 14.16 -17.87 -8.71
N SER A 160 13.90 -16.70 -8.15
CA SER A 160 14.29 -16.32 -6.78
C SER A 160 13.11 -15.73 -6.03
N ALA A 161 13.13 -15.85 -4.71
CA ALA A 161 12.11 -15.27 -3.84
C ALA A 161 12.68 -14.13 -3.00
N VAL A 162 11.84 -13.14 -2.72
CA VAL A 162 12.03 -12.17 -1.64
C VAL A 162 10.78 -12.19 -0.76
N MET A 163 10.95 -11.83 0.51
CA MET A 163 9.88 -11.84 1.51
C MET A 163 10.09 -10.70 2.49
N ALA A 164 9.00 -10.23 3.11
CA ALA A 164 9.02 -9.27 4.22
C ALA A 164 9.58 -9.90 5.51
N ALA A 165 10.76 -10.51 5.43
CA ALA A 165 11.41 -11.35 6.43
C ALA A 165 12.91 -11.46 6.18
N ARG A 166 13.68 -11.94 7.16
CA ARG A 166 15.10 -12.28 6.97
C ARG A 166 15.20 -13.47 6.03
N HIS A 167 15.98 -13.35 4.96
CA HIS A 167 16.41 -14.51 4.19
C HIS A 167 17.43 -15.31 5.03
N VAL A 168 17.18 -16.60 5.20
CA VAL A 168 18.04 -17.52 5.97
C VAL A 168 18.98 -18.24 5.03
N GLU A 169 18.44 -19.00 4.09
CA GLU A 169 19.23 -19.76 3.13
C GLU A 169 18.42 -20.15 1.89
N ARG A 170 19.14 -20.45 0.79
CA ARG A 170 18.64 -21.10 -0.42
C ARG A 170 19.27 -22.47 -0.54
N ARG A 171 18.47 -23.52 -0.70
CA ARG A 171 19.00 -24.91 -0.76
C ARG A 171 18.08 -25.86 -1.53
N SER A 172 18.57 -27.08 -1.75
CA SER A 172 17.74 -28.17 -2.28
C SER A 172 16.62 -28.54 -1.28
N PRO A 173 15.43 -28.93 -1.77
CA PRO A 173 14.33 -29.39 -0.91
C PRO A 173 14.71 -30.68 -0.17
N LYS A 174 14.26 -30.84 1.09
CA LYS A 174 14.40 -32.08 1.85
C LYS A 174 13.05 -32.77 2.03
N ASN A 175 13.08 -34.10 2.19
CA ASN A 175 11.87 -34.91 2.33
C ASN A 175 11.08 -34.62 3.62
N ASP A 176 11.77 -34.25 4.70
CA ASP A 176 11.18 -33.97 6.02
C ASP A 176 10.55 -32.57 6.15
N GLU A 177 10.68 -31.72 5.13
CA GLU A 177 10.21 -30.33 5.13
C GLU A 177 8.83 -30.14 4.51
N ALA A 178 8.37 -31.14 3.77
CA ALA A 178 7.01 -31.22 3.26
C ALA A 178 6.05 -31.55 4.41
N LEU A 179 5.86 -30.62 5.36
CA LEU A 179 4.73 -30.64 6.30
C LEU A 179 3.48 -31.09 5.55
N VAL A 180 2.89 -32.25 5.87
CA VAL A 180 1.79 -32.93 5.13
C VAL A 180 1.18 -32.07 4.00
N LEU A 181 1.85 -31.98 2.85
CA LEU A 181 1.45 -31.07 1.78
C LEU A 181 0.42 -31.77 0.89
N PRO A 182 -0.58 -31.04 0.35
CA PRO A 182 -1.56 -31.63 -0.57
C PRO A 182 -0.95 -32.21 -1.85
N CYS A 183 0.17 -31.65 -2.33
CA CYS A 183 0.87 -32.13 -3.53
C CYS A 183 1.76 -33.36 -3.28
N GLY A 184 1.98 -33.74 -2.02
CA GLY A 184 2.84 -34.85 -1.63
C GLY A 184 4.35 -34.57 -1.74
N GLU A 185 5.14 -35.45 -1.13
CA GLU A 185 6.60 -35.33 -1.03
C GLU A 185 7.30 -35.39 -2.40
N SER A 186 6.77 -36.17 -3.34
CA SER A 186 7.35 -36.34 -4.68
C SER A 186 7.40 -35.04 -5.48
N SER A 187 6.42 -34.16 -5.28
CA SER A 187 6.40 -32.83 -5.93
C SER A 187 7.33 -31.84 -5.24
N TRP A 188 7.43 -31.90 -3.91
CA TRP A 188 8.32 -31.02 -3.13
C TRP A 188 9.79 -31.21 -3.51
N CYS A 189 10.22 -32.46 -3.61
CA CYS A 189 11.60 -32.84 -3.97
C CYS A 189 11.78 -33.09 -5.48
N ALA A 190 10.89 -32.58 -6.32
CA ALA A 190 11.00 -32.75 -7.77
C ALA A 190 12.30 -32.10 -8.32
N PRO A 191 12.91 -32.67 -9.38
CA PRO A 191 14.07 -32.05 -10.03
C PRO A 191 13.76 -30.62 -10.51
N GLY A 192 14.74 -29.72 -10.38
CA GLY A 192 14.59 -28.32 -10.78
C GLY A 192 13.86 -27.44 -9.76
N ARG A 193 13.70 -27.91 -8.52
CA ARG A 193 13.13 -27.14 -7.40
C ARG A 193 14.21 -26.74 -6.39
N VAL A 194 13.99 -25.58 -5.76
CA VAL A 194 14.77 -25.08 -4.62
C VAL A 194 13.83 -24.58 -3.53
N VAL A 195 14.32 -24.55 -2.29
CA VAL A 195 13.63 -23.94 -1.15
C VAL A 195 14.39 -22.70 -0.72
N GLU A 196 13.66 -21.59 -0.63
CA GLU A 196 14.10 -20.33 -0.03
C GLU A 196 13.49 -20.24 1.38
N GLU A 197 14.33 -20.14 2.41
CA GLU A 197 13.92 -20.10 3.80
C GLU A 197 13.95 -18.67 4.35
N PHE A 198 12.87 -18.28 5.03
CA PHE A 198 12.71 -16.94 5.60
C PHE A 198 12.21 -16.99 7.04
N VAL A 199 12.63 -16.02 7.86
CA VAL A 199 12.17 -15.87 9.25
C VAL A 199 11.91 -14.39 9.57
N MET A 200 10.74 -14.11 10.11
CA MET A 200 10.34 -12.84 10.71
C MET A 200 10.22 -13.02 12.22
N GLU A 201 11.25 -12.58 12.96
CA GLU A 201 11.32 -12.64 14.42
C GLU A 201 10.51 -11.52 15.09
N GLN A 202 10.31 -10.40 14.39
CA GLN A 202 9.51 -9.28 14.88
C GLN A 202 8.01 -9.58 14.69
N ALA A 203 7.18 -9.29 15.69
CA ALA A 203 5.75 -9.56 15.60
C ALA A 203 5.03 -8.49 14.76
N VAL A 204 4.42 -8.92 13.65
CA VAL A 204 3.77 -8.05 12.66
C VAL A 204 2.30 -8.43 12.47
N PRO A 205 1.40 -7.47 12.21
CA PRO A 205 0.04 -7.78 11.78
C PRO A 205 0.03 -8.58 10.45
N PRO A 206 -0.95 -9.50 10.22
CA PRO A 206 -0.98 -10.37 9.05
C PRO A 206 -0.93 -9.64 7.69
N TYR A 207 -1.46 -8.42 7.61
CA TYR A 207 -1.45 -7.65 6.36
C TYR A 207 -0.03 -7.28 5.87
N LEU A 208 0.98 -7.34 6.75
CA LEU A 208 2.40 -7.12 6.42
C LEU A 208 3.13 -8.40 5.98
N PHE A 209 2.43 -9.53 5.92
CA PHE A 209 2.97 -10.72 5.26
C PHE A 209 3.08 -10.44 3.77
N ALA A 210 4.29 -10.53 3.21
CA ALA A 210 4.47 -10.38 1.78
C ALA A 210 5.63 -11.17 1.22
N PHE A 211 5.48 -11.66 0.00
CA PHE A 211 6.57 -12.23 -0.80
C PHE A 211 6.40 -11.89 -2.28
N ALA A 212 7.49 -12.01 -3.02
CA ALA A 212 7.49 -12.04 -4.47
C ALA A 212 8.41 -13.13 -4.98
N VAL A 213 8.05 -13.74 -6.11
CA VAL A 213 8.84 -14.76 -6.80
C VAL A 213 8.88 -14.43 -8.28
N GLY A 214 10.09 -14.40 -8.83
CA GLY A 214 10.34 -14.14 -10.24
C GLY A 214 11.81 -14.28 -10.56
N ASP A 215 12.19 -13.92 -11.78
CA ASP A 215 13.59 -13.76 -12.17
C ASP A 215 14.12 -12.44 -11.61
N LEU A 216 14.58 -12.46 -10.36
CA LEU A 216 14.97 -11.27 -9.61
C LEU A 216 16.49 -11.05 -9.62
N GLY A 217 16.90 -9.84 -9.99
CA GLY A 217 18.25 -9.34 -9.77
C GLY A 217 18.29 -8.32 -8.64
N ASN A 218 19.49 -7.86 -8.27
CA ASN A 218 19.65 -6.86 -7.23
C ASN A 218 20.89 -5.95 -7.40
N ARG A 219 20.87 -4.82 -6.67
CA ARG A 219 21.98 -3.88 -6.46
C ARG A 219 21.99 -3.42 -5.01
N GLU A 220 23.17 -3.34 -4.38
CA GLU A 220 23.32 -2.63 -3.10
C GLU A 220 23.31 -1.12 -3.36
N VAL A 221 22.53 -0.38 -2.59
CA VAL A 221 22.45 1.10 -2.66
C VAL A 221 22.80 1.76 -1.32
N GLY A 222 23.02 0.97 -0.27
CA GLY A 222 23.44 1.44 1.04
C GLY A 222 23.97 0.30 1.91
N PRO A 223 24.42 0.57 3.14
CA PRO A 223 24.99 -0.44 4.04
C PRO A 223 23.96 -1.49 4.51
N ARG A 224 22.67 -1.16 4.42
CA ARG A 224 21.55 -2.00 4.86
C ARG A 224 20.33 -1.92 3.92
N THR A 225 20.57 -1.51 2.68
CA THR A 225 19.54 -1.32 1.65
C THR A 225 20.03 -1.87 0.33
N ARG A 226 19.27 -2.83 -0.18
CA ARG A 226 19.40 -3.41 -1.52
C ARG A 226 18.12 -3.15 -2.28
N VAL A 227 18.26 -2.80 -3.55
CA VAL A 227 17.14 -2.75 -4.48
C VAL A 227 17.09 -4.04 -5.28
N TYR A 228 15.90 -4.62 -5.34
CA TYR A 228 15.51 -5.76 -6.15
C TYR A 228 14.59 -5.28 -7.27
N ALA A 229 14.70 -5.93 -8.41
CA ALA A 229 13.75 -5.82 -9.52
C ALA A 229 13.85 -7.10 -10.34
N GLU A 230 13.08 -7.20 -11.42
CA GLU A 230 13.36 -8.20 -12.44
C GLU A 230 14.82 -8.10 -12.92
N ALA A 231 15.43 -9.23 -13.30
CA ALA A 231 16.84 -9.34 -13.71
C ALA A 231 17.15 -8.69 -15.08
N ALA A 232 16.63 -7.48 -15.29
CA ALA A 232 16.87 -6.61 -16.42
C ALA A 232 17.85 -5.49 -15.98
N PRO A 233 19.08 -5.44 -16.51
CA PRO A 233 20.08 -4.45 -16.11
C PRO A 233 19.58 -3.00 -16.15
N ALA A 234 18.84 -2.63 -17.20
CA ALA A 234 18.30 -1.27 -17.34
C ALA A 234 17.36 -0.87 -16.20
N VAL A 235 16.52 -1.79 -15.71
CA VAL A 235 15.59 -1.51 -14.59
C VAL A 235 16.37 -1.45 -13.28
N LEU A 236 17.25 -2.41 -13.03
CA LEU A 236 18.07 -2.46 -11.82
C LEU A 236 18.97 -1.25 -11.66
N ASP A 237 19.65 -0.85 -12.74
CA ASP A 237 20.59 0.27 -12.70
C ASP A 237 19.84 1.61 -12.56
N SER A 238 18.66 1.75 -13.20
CA SER A 238 17.82 2.94 -13.02
C SER A 238 17.25 3.02 -11.60
N ALA A 239 16.78 1.90 -11.04
CA ALA A 239 16.28 1.85 -9.67
C ALA A 239 17.41 2.12 -8.65
N ALA A 240 18.60 1.58 -8.87
CA ALA A 240 19.75 1.82 -8.01
C ALA A 240 20.17 3.30 -8.02
N ALA A 241 20.13 3.95 -9.19
CA ALA A 241 20.39 5.37 -9.29
C ALA A 241 19.31 6.21 -8.60
N GLU A 242 18.03 5.87 -8.78
CA GLU A 242 16.90 6.56 -8.16
C GLU A 242 16.95 6.51 -6.62
N PHE A 243 17.34 5.37 -6.06
CA PHE A 243 17.28 5.11 -4.61
C PHE A 243 18.63 5.17 -3.90
N ALA A 244 19.66 5.76 -4.52
CA ALA A 244 20.98 5.90 -3.92
C ALA A 244 20.97 6.71 -2.60
N GLY A 245 20.00 7.62 -2.42
CA GLY A 245 19.86 8.47 -1.23
C GLY A 245 19.13 7.83 -0.04
N THR A 246 18.73 6.56 -0.12
CA THR A 246 17.87 5.92 0.91
C THR A 246 18.55 5.85 2.27
N GLU A 247 19.85 5.59 2.37
CA GLU A 247 20.52 5.50 3.69
C GLU A 247 20.48 6.83 4.44
N ASP A 248 20.60 7.97 3.76
CA ASP A 248 20.49 9.27 4.42
C ASP A 248 19.09 9.49 5.00
N MET A 249 18.05 9.04 4.30
CA MET A 249 16.68 9.04 4.83
C MET A 249 16.55 8.16 6.07
N ILE A 250 17.14 6.96 6.08
CA ILE A 250 17.10 6.07 7.25
C ILE A 250 17.80 6.72 8.44
N ARG A 251 18.98 7.31 8.24
CA ARG A 251 19.74 7.98 9.33
C ARG A 251 18.98 9.15 9.92
N GLU A 252 18.37 9.99 9.09
CA GLU A 252 17.57 11.12 9.58
C GLU A 252 16.26 10.65 10.22
N GLY A 253 15.60 9.63 9.67
CA GLY A 253 14.46 8.97 10.30
C GLY A 253 14.81 8.42 11.69
N GLU A 254 15.96 7.76 11.84
CA GLU A 254 16.43 7.26 13.14
C GLU A 254 16.70 8.38 14.15
N ARG A 255 17.25 9.50 13.68
CA ARG A 255 17.50 10.68 14.51
C ARG A 255 16.19 11.32 15.00
N LEU A 256 15.16 11.32 14.17
CA LEU A 256 13.85 11.92 14.47
C LEU A 256 12.98 11.01 15.35
N PHE A 257 12.93 9.71 15.03
CA PHE A 257 11.89 8.80 15.53
C PHE A 257 12.42 7.62 16.36
N GLY A 258 13.74 7.48 16.49
CA GLY A 258 14.40 6.41 17.22
C GLY A 258 14.89 5.28 16.31
N PRO A 259 15.52 4.23 16.86
CA PRO A 259 16.23 3.22 16.07
C PRO A 259 15.35 2.53 15.01
N TYR A 260 15.97 2.11 13.91
CA TYR A 260 15.33 1.27 12.90
C TYR A 260 15.39 -0.21 13.32
N GLU A 261 14.22 -0.83 13.52
CA GLU A 261 14.09 -2.10 14.25
C GLU A 261 14.01 -3.36 13.38
N TRP A 262 14.23 -3.22 12.07
CA TRP A 262 13.97 -4.27 11.09
C TRP A 262 15.23 -4.84 10.42
N GLU A 263 16.42 -4.49 10.91
CA GLU A 263 17.74 -4.90 10.40
C GLU A 263 18.10 -4.33 9.02
N ARG A 264 17.32 -4.65 7.98
CA ARG A 264 17.50 -4.17 6.59
C ARG A 264 16.25 -3.44 6.12
N PHE A 265 16.43 -2.48 5.24
CA PHE A 265 15.38 -1.78 4.51
C PHE A 265 15.63 -1.99 3.02
N ASP A 266 15.21 -3.13 2.48
CA ASP A 266 15.36 -3.45 1.06
C ASP A 266 14.11 -3.01 0.29
N LEU A 267 14.29 -2.74 -1.00
CA LEU A 267 13.26 -2.24 -1.91
C LEU A 267 13.04 -3.25 -3.04
N LEU A 268 11.80 -3.55 -3.40
CA LEU A 268 11.45 -4.33 -4.58
C LEU A 268 10.65 -3.47 -5.56
N VAL A 269 11.23 -3.18 -6.72
CA VAL A 269 10.51 -2.61 -7.84
C VAL A 269 9.72 -3.71 -8.53
N LEU A 270 8.40 -3.64 -8.39
CA LEU A 270 7.48 -4.61 -9.00
C LEU A 270 7.26 -4.33 -10.50
N PRO A 271 6.63 -5.27 -11.22
CA PRO A 271 6.14 -5.04 -12.57
C PRO A 271 5.09 -3.91 -12.63
N PRO A 272 4.84 -3.31 -13.81
CA PRO A 272 3.95 -2.15 -13.94
C PRO A 272 2.50 -2.37 -13.51
N SER A 273 2.07 -3.62 -13.33
CA SER A 273 0.71 -3.97 -12.87
C SER A 273 0.46 -3.66 -11.39
N PHE A 274 1.47 -3.32 -10.60
CA PHE A 274 1.31 -3.01 -9.19
C PHE A 274 0.33 -1.84 -8.96
N PRO A 275 -0.74 -2.04 -8.16
CA PRO A 275 -1.86 -1.09 -8.10
C PRO A 275 -1.61 0.15 -7.22
N TYR A 276 -0.57 0.15 -6.37
CA TYR A 276 -0.27 1.23 -5.42
C TYR A 276 1.03 1.97 -5.75
N GLY A 277 1.38 2.99 -4.95
CA GLY A 277 2.69 3.66 -4.99
C GLY A 277 3.77 2.80 -4.36
N GLY A 278 3.55 2.39 -3.12
CA GLY A 278 4.34 1.39 -2.42
C GLY A 278 3.48 0.56 -1.47
N MET A 279 4.14 -0.35 -0.76
CA MET A 279 3.58 -1.08 0.38
C MET A 279 4.72 -1.31 1.38
N GLU A 280 4.48 -0.98 2.63
CA GLU A 280 5.44 -0.87 3.72
C GLU A 280 5.87 -2.20 4.33
N ASN A 281 5.80 -3.28 3.54
CA ASN A 281 6.21 -4.63 3.88
C ASN A 281 7.57 -4.62 4.63
N PRO A 282 7.63 -5.01 5.92
CA PRO A 282 8.81 -4.85 6.73
C PRO A 282 10.01 -5.52 6.09
N ARG A 283 11.12 -4.79 6.00
CA ARG A 283 12.39 -5.20 5.36
C ARG A 283 12.38 -5.28 3.84
N MET A 284 11.23 -5.33 3.18
CA MET A 284 11.10 -5.55 1.75
C MET A 284 9.97 -4.70 1.17
N VAL A 285 10.18 -3.39 1.14
CA VAL A 285 9.19 -2.43 0.64
C VAL A 285 8.91 -2.72 -0.83
N PHE A 286 7.63 -2.86 -1.18
CA PHE A 286 7.25 -3.00 -2.59
C PHE A 286 7.01 -1.62 -3.18
N LEU A 287 7.50 -1.39 -4.40
CA LEU A 287 7.41 -0.12 -5.10
C LEU A 287 6.89 -0.34 -6.52
N THR A 288 6.06 0.58 -7.00
CA THR A 288 5.72 0.68 -8.41
C THR A 288 6.95 1.08 -9.24
N PRO A 289 7.12 0.61 -10.48
CA PRO A 289 8.20 1.10 -11.34
C PRO A 289 8.01 2.57 -11.73
N THR A 290 6.82 3.12 -11.53
CA THR A 290 6.50 4.52 -11.85
C THR A 290 7.14 5.54 -10.89
N VAL A 291 7.79 5.09 -9.80
CA VAL A 291 8.64 5.94 -8.97
C VAL A 291 10.07 6.07 -9.49
N ILE A 292 10.46 5.33 -10.53
CA ILE A 292 11.77 5.52 -11.19
C ILE A 292 11.62 6.69 -12.18
N LYS A 293 11.86 7.91 -11.71
CA LYS A 293 11.68 9.14 -12.49
C LYS A 293 12.95 9.53 -13.27
N GLY A 294 14.12 9.15 -12.75
CA GLY A 294 15.44 9.44 -13.31
C GLY A 294 16.10 10.70 -12.73
N ASP A 295 15.48 11.34 -11.74
CA ASP A 295 15.94 12.57 -11.09
C ASP A 295 16.03 12.45 -9.55
N ALA A 296 15.89 11.23 -9.01
CA ALA A 296 15.85 10.89 -7.58
C ALA A 296 14.64 11.45 -6.80
N THR A 297 13.72 12.18 -7.45
CA THR A 297 12.53 12.70 -6.75
C THR A 297 11.52 11.60 -6.43
N GLY A 298 11.60 10.44 -7.08
CA GLY A 298 10.82 9.26 -6.75
C GLY A 298 11.13 8.68 -5.37
N ALA A 299 12.31 8.98 -4.82
CA ALA A 299 12.69 8.58 -3.47
C ALA A 299 11.80 9.20 -2.38
N GLN A 300 10.95 10.18 -2.69
CA GLN A 300 9.93 10.64 -1.74
C GLN A 300 8.97 9.52 -1.33
N VAL A 301 8.55 8.66 -2.27
CA VAL A 301 7.71 7.50 -1.93
C VAL A 301 8.48 6.59 -0.98
N VAL A 302 9.78 6.40 -1.20
CA VAL A 302 10.64 5.65 -0.27
C VAL A 302 10.68 6.28 1.13
N ALA A 303 10.64 7.60 1.26
CA ALA A 303 10.55 8.26 2.56
C ALA A 303 9.22 7.96 3.29
N HIS A 304 8.11 7.83 2.55
CA HIS A 304 6.82 7.43 3.11
C HIS A 304 6.85 5.98 3.60
N GLU A 305 7.31 5.06 2.76
CA GLU A 305 7.43 3.64 3.11
C GLU A 305 8.45 3.42 4.25
N LEU A 306 9.49 4.24 4.31
CA LEU A 306 10.43 4.26 5.43
C LEU A 306 9.75 4.73 6.72
N ALA A 307 8.97 5.81 6.68
CA ALA A 307 8.26 6.33 7.84
C ALA A 307 7.32 5.29 8.48
N HIS A 308 6.70 4.43 7.66
CA HIS A 308 5.91 3.31 8.16
C HIS A 308 6.66 2.35 9.08
N SER A 309 7.99 2.30 8.97
CA SER A 309 8.84 1.50 9.85
C SER A 309 8.71 1.89 11.33
N TRP A 310 8.22 3.09 11.64
CA TRP A 310 7.83 3.52 12.99
C TRP A 310 6.31 3.61 13.17
N THR A 311 5.58 4.10 12.17
CA THR A 311 4.15 4.41 12.28
C THR A 311 3.36 3.58 11.26
N GLY A 312 2.73 2.50 11.71
CA GLY A 312 2.15 1.48 10.85
C GLY A 312 2.73 0.11 11.19
N ASN A 313 4.05 -0.06 11.09
CA ASN A 313 4.68 -1.37 11.33
C ASN A 313 4.96 -1.63 12.82
N LEU A 314 5.62 -0.67 13.50
CA LEU A 314 5.86 -0.77 14.95
C LEU A 314 4.59 -0.47 15.75
N ILE A 315 3.82 0.53 15.32
CA ILE A 315 2.57 0.94 15.99
C ILE A 315 1.49 0.86 14.94
N THR A 316 0.56 -0.09 15.08
CA THR A 316 -0.44 -0.36 14.05
C THR A 316 -1.81 0.08 14.54
N ASN A 317 -2.68 0.54 13.64
CA ASN A 317 -4.10 0.66 13.89
C ASN A 317 -4.71 -0.68 14.36
N LYS A 318 -5.65 -0.64 15.30
CA LYS A 318 -6.30 -1.85 15.83
C LYS A 318 -7.33 -2.46 14.88
N THR A 319 -8.00 -1.63 14.09
CA THR A 319 -8.96 -1.99 13.03
C THR A 319 -8.86 -0.97 11.89
N ASN A 320 -9.42 -1.23 10.71
CA ASN A 320 -9.39 -0.30 9.57
C ASN A 320 -10.10 1.04 9.85
N GLU A 321 -11.00 1.10 10.83
CA GLU A 321 -11.64 2.34 11.28
C GLU A 321 -10.64 3.33 11.90
N HIS A 322 -9.49 2.83 12.35
CA HIS A 322 -8.41 3.61 12.95
C HIS A 322 -7.23 3.82 12.00
N PHE A 323 -7.39 3.56 10.70
CA PHE A 323 -6.31 3.56 9.70
C PHE A 323 -5.53 4.88 9.64
N TRP A 324 -6.16 6.01 9.98
CA TRP A 324 -5.48 7.31 10.06
C TRP A 324 -4.31 7.33 11.07
N LEU A 325 -4.30 6.45 12.08
CA LEU A 325 -3.17 6.34 13.02
C LEU A 325 -1.91 5.79 12.35
N ASN A 326 -2.05 5.01 11.28
CA ASN A 326 -0.93 4.67 10.42
C ASN A 326 -0.63 5.87 9.53
N GLU A 327 -1.56 6.18 8.63
CA GLU A 327 -1.29 7.07 7.50
C GLU A 327 -1.03 8.52 7.89
N GLY A 328 -1.79 9.07 8.84
CA GLY A 328 -1.60 10.43 9.31
C GLY A 328 -0.23 10.64 9.97
N PHE A 329 0.18 9.67 10.79
CA PHE A 329 1.50 9.67 11.42
C PHE A 329 2.62 9.43 10.42
N THR A 330 2.43 8.52 9.47
CA THR A 330 3.40 8.28 8.39
C THR A 330 3.57 9.49 7.51
N THR A 331 2.49 10.13 7.05
CA THR A 331 2.57 11.37 6.25
C THR A 331 3.25 12.49 7.04
N TYR A 332 3.04 12.57 8.36
CA TYR A 332 3.79 13.49 9.22
C TYR A 332 5.28 13.16 9.25
N ALA A 333 5.64 11.90 9.49
CA ALA A 333 7.03 11.45 9.57
C ALA A 333 7.76 11.55 8.23
N GLU A 334 7.12 11.20 7.12
CA GLU A 334 7.58 11.39 5.74
C GLU A 334 7.98 12.84 5.52
N ARG A 335 7.08 13.78 5.80
CA ARG A 335 7.33 15.21 5.57
C ARG A 335 8.46 15.75 6.43
N ARG A 336 8.63 15.23 7.65
CA ARG A 336 9.78 15.56 8.51
C ARG A 336 11.10 15.00 7.98
N ILE A 337 11.11 13.79 7.43
CA ILE A 337 12.29 13.20 6.77
C ILE A 337 12.65 14.03 5.52
N VAL A 338 11.66 14.31 4.68
CA VAL A 338 11.82 15.14 3.48
C VAL A 338 12.33 16.55 3.85
N GLU A 339 11.80 17.16 4.90
CA GLU A 339 12.23 18.48 5.37
C GLU A 339 13.73 18.51 5.69
N VAL A 340 14.22 17.48 6.38
CA VAL A 340 15.64 17.41 6.79
C VAL A 340 16.56 17.02 5.63
N VAL A 341 16.12 16.13 4.75
CA VAL A 341 16.94 15.61 3.64
C VAL A 341 16.92 16.53 2.41
N GLN A 342 15.77 17.11 2.10
CA GLN A 342 15.51 17.87 0.86
C GLN A 342 15.16 19.34 1.12
N GLY A 343 14.96 19.75 2.38
CA GLY A 343 14.75 21.14 2.79
C GLY A 343 13.28 21.52 3.02
N GLU A 344 13.09 22.60 3.78
CA GLU A 344 11.78 23.10 4.20
C GLU A 344 10.86 23.47 3.03
N GLN A 345 11.39 24.02 1.94
CA GLN A 345 10.58 24.41 0.79
C GLN A 345 9.92 23.21 0.11
N ARG A 346 10.65 22.09 0.00
CA ARG A 346 10.15 20.83 -0.58
C ARG A 346 9.10 20.21 0.33
N ALA A 347 9.35 20.17 1.64
CA ALA A 347 8.35 19.72 2.60
C ALA A 347 7.07 20.58 2.57
N ALA A 348 7.21 21.90 2.47
CA ALA A 348 6.06 22.81 2.37
C ALA A 348 5.27 22.61 1.07
N LEU A 349 5.94 22.29 -0.04
CA LEU A 349 5.29 21.92 -1.30
C LEU A 349 4.47 20.63 -1.14
N ASN A 350 5.01 19.61 -0.48
CA ASN A 350 4.30 18.37 -0.18
C ASN A 350 3.04 18.61 0.65
N ILE A 351 3.11 19.49 1.65
CA ILE A 351 1.95 19.87 2.46
C ILE A 351 0.88 20.54 1.58
N GLY A 352 1.29 21.37 0.61
CA GLY A 352 0.36 22.07 -0.29
C GLY A 352 -0.35 21.12 -1.26
N ILE A 353 0.40 20.20 -1.87
CA ILE A 353 -0.15 19.14 -2.72
C ILE A 353 -1.12 18.26 -1.91
N GLY A 354 -0.74 17.88 -0.69
CA GLY A 354 -1.59 17.11 0.22
C GLY A 354 -2.87 17.84 0.64
N TRP A 355 -2.79 19.12 0.97
CA TRP A 355 -3.95 19.96 1.29
C TRP A 355 -4.96 19.96 0.14
N ARG A 356 -4.47 20.09 -1.08
CA ARG A 356 -5.31 20.04 -2.27
C ARG A 356 -5.97 18.67 -2.44
N GLY A 357 -5.21 17.57 -2.33
CA GLY A 357 -5.75 16.20 -2.38
C GLY A 357 -6.86 15.97 -1.35
N LEU A 358 -6.69 16.50 -0.13
CA LEU A 358 -7.72 16.46 0.90
C LEU A 358 -9.01 17.19 0.49
N ASN A 359 -8.90 18.38 -0.09
CA ASN A 359 -10.06 19.12 -0.59
C ASN A 359 -10.79 18.36 -1.71
N GLU A 360 -10.04 17.74 -2.64
CA GLU A 360 -10.60 16.94 -3.73
C GLU A 360 -11.35 15.71 -3.20
N ASP A 361 -10.79 14.98 -2.23
CA ASP A 361 -11.45 13.81 -1.66
C ASP A 361 -12.65 14.17 -0.76
N VAL A 362 -12.62 15.30 -0.05
CA VAL A 362 -13.79 15.79 0.67
C VAL A 362 -14.93 16.14 -0.29
N GLU A 363 -14.64 16.79 -1.42
CA GLU A 363 -15.65 17.04 -2.47
C GLU A 363 -16.12 15.73 -3.12
N ARG A 364 -15.23 14.76 -3.33
CA ARG A 364 -15.56 13.42 -3.86
C ARG A 364 -16.57 12.70 -2.96
N PHE A 365 -16.44 12.86 -1.65
CA PHE A 365 -17.29 12.25 -0.63
C PHE A 365 -18.43 13.17 -0.13
N LYS A 366 -18.76 14.25 -0.84
CA LYS A 366 -19.85 15.16 -0.41
C LYS A 366 -21.21 14.48 -0.21
N ASP A 367 -21.46 13.39 -0.95
CA ASP A 367 -22.69 12.60 -0.88
C ASP A 367 -22.61 11.48 0.20
N ASN A 368 -21.43 11.25 0.77
CA ASN A 368 -21.20 10.33 1.88
C ASN A 368 -20.05 10.82 2.77
N LEU A 369 -20.35 11.83 3.60
CA LEU A 369 -19.37 12.51 4.43
C LEU A 369 -18.76 11.63 5.54
N GLU A 370 -19.30 10.43 5.81
CA GLU A 370 -18.73 9.49 6.78
C GLU A 370 -17.26 9.20 6.48
N PHE A 371 -16.91 9.03 5.21
CA PHE A 371 -15.54 8.73 4.77
C PHE A 371 -14.60 9.93 4.76
N THR A 372 -15.07 11.10 5.22
CA THR A 372 -14.23 12.27 5.49
C THR A 372 -13.80 12.37 6.96
N LYS A 373 -14.29 11.49 7.84
CA LYS A 373 -13.84 11.37 9.23
C LYS A 373 -12.49 10.65 9.29
N LEU A 374 -11.68 10.93 10.32
CA LEU A 374 -10.46 10.16 10.58
C LEU A 374 -10.77 8.79 11.16
N LYS A 375 -11.70 8.77 12.12
CA LYS A 375 -12.33 7.56 12.65
C LYS A 375 -13.71 7.44 11.99
N ASN A 376 -13.80 6.58 10.99
CA ASN A 376 -15.05 6.31 10.27
C ASN A 376 -15.63 4.95 10.71
N ASN A 377 -16.92 4.74 10.46
CA ASN A 377 -17.54 3.41 10.58
C ASN A 377 -17.39 2.65 9.27
N GLN A 378 -16.85 1.43 9.33
CA GLN A 378 -16.67 0.56 8.16
C GLN A 378 -17.42 -0.77 8.26
N GLU A 379 -18.39 -0.90 9.16
CA GLU A 379 -19.25 -2.09 9.22
C GLU A 379 -20.00 -2.31 7.90
N GLY A 380 -19.83 -3.50 7.32
CA GLY A 380 -20.46 -3.86 6.05
C GLY A 380 -19.88 -3.14 4.82
N ILE A 381 -18.70 -2.53 4.95
CA ILE A 381 -18.02 -1.79 3.88
C ILE A 381 -16.68 -2.47 3.59
N ASP A 382 -16.38 -2.70 2.31
CA ASP A 382 -15.06 -3.18 1.89
C ASP A 382 -14.02 -2.06 2.09
N PRO A 383 -12.92 -2.29 2.84
CA PRO A 383 -11.87 -1.28 3.01
C PRO A 383 -11.31 -0.72 1.69
N ASP A 384 -11.25 -1.53 0.63
CA ASP A 384 -10.71 -1.10 -0.67
C ASP A 384 -11.63 -0.09 -1.39
N ASP A 385 -12.95 -0.15 -1.15
CA ASP A 385 -13.94 0.72 -1.79
C ASP A 385 -13.88 2.16 -1.28
N VAL A 386 -13.42 2.35 -0.03
CA VAL A 386 -13.40 3.66 0.66
C VAL A 386 -12.02 4.29 0.74
N TYR A 387 -11.00 3.64 0.17
CA TYR A 387 -9.64 4.16 0.12
C TYR A 387 -9.56 5.59 -0.44
N SER A 388 -8.83 6.46 0.26
CA SER A 388 -8.72 7.88 -0.03
C SER A 388 -7.48 8.49 0.63
N GLN A 389 -7.18 9.75 0.29
CA GLN A 389 -6.16 10.57 0.92
C GLN A 389 -6.63 11.19 2.25
N VAL A 390 -7.89 11.02 2.66
CA VAL A 390 -8.41 11.57 3.93
C VAL A 390 -7.60 11.11 5.15
N PRO A 391 -7.39 9.80 5.41
CA PRO A 391 -6.64 9.35 6.59
C PRO A 391 -5.18 9.86 6.59
N TYR A 392 -4.58 10.00 5.42
CA TYR A 392 -3.23 10.56 5.22
C TYR A 392 -3.20 12.06 5.56
N GLU A 393 -4.00 12.85 4.85
CA GLU A 393 -3.85 14.30 4.81
C GLU A 393 -4.59 14.99 5.96
N LYS A 394 -5.79 14.54 6.31
CA LYS A 394 -6.48 15.04 7.50
C LYS A 394 -5.77 14.56 8.76
N GLY A 395 -5.19 13.36 8.74
CA GLY A 395 -4.39 12.82 9.84
C GLY A 395 -3.11 13.63 10.04
N PHE A 396 -2.40 13.93 8.96
CA PHE A 396 -1.28 14.88 8.97
C PHE A 396 -1.69 16.24 9.53
N GLN A 397 -2.78 16.83 9.03
CA GLN A 397 -3.26 18.14 9.46
C GLN A 397 -3.57 18.17 10.96
N PHE A 398 -4.07 17.07 11.51
CA PHE A 398 -4.33 16.94 12.95
C PHE A 398 -3.02 16.96 13.75
N LEU A 399 -2.05 16.13 13.39
CA LEU A 399 -0.75 16.08 14.07
C LEU A 399 0.00 17.40 13.93
N TRP A 400 -0.05 18.02 12.75
CA TRP A 400 0.55 19.31 12.50
C TRP A 400 -0.18 20.46 13.23
N ARG A 401 -1.49 20.36 13.46
CA ARG A 401 -2.24 21.28 14.34
C ARG A 401 -1.80 21.16 15.79
N ILE A 402 -1.54 19.95 16.28
CA ILE A 402 -0.98 19.71 17.61
C ILE A 402 0.44 20.31 17.69
N GLU A 403 1.31 20.04 16.73
CA GLU A 403 2.66 20.62 16.67
C GLU A 403 2.63 22.15 16.74
N ARG A 404 1.77 22.81 15.95
CA ARG A 404 1.62 24.27 15.96
C ARG A 404 1.11 24.79 17.31
N GLN A 405 0.36 24.00 18.05
CA GLN A 405 -0.15 24.38 19.38
C GLN A 405 0.95 24.33 20.46
N VAL A 406 1.77 23.27 20.46
CA VAL A 406 2.70 22.99 21.55
C VAL A 406 4.15 23.37 21.22
N GLY A 407 4.44 23.64 19.95
CA GLY A 407 5.77 23.83 19.42
C GLY A 407 6.46 22.50 19.10
N ARG A 408 7.23 22.51 18.00
CA ARG A 408 7.94 21.32 17.50
C ARG A 408 8.80 20.60 18.54
N PRO A 409 9.61 21.27 19.38
CA PRO A 409 10.41 20.57 20.40
C PRO A 409 9.57 19.74 21.37
N ALA A 410 8.40 20.24 21.79
CA ALA A 410 7.51 19.50 22.68
C ALA A 410 6.81 18.34 21.95
N PHE A 411 6.44 18.55 20.68
CA PHE A 411 5.83 17.52 19.86
C PHE A 411 6.81 16.38 19.51
N ASP A 412 8.08 16.70 19.23
CA ASP A 412 9.13 15.70 19.00
C ASP A 412 9.35 14.82 20.22
N GLU A 413 9.35 15.40 21.42
CA GLU A 413 9.42 14.63 22.67
C GLU A 413 8.16 13.80 22.92
N PHE A 414 6.98 14.29 22.54
CA PHE A 414 5.75 13.50 22.54
C PHE A 414 5.85 12.29 21.60
N LEU A 415 6.31 12.48 20.36
CA LEU A 415 6.45 11.41 19.37
C LEU A 415 7.43 10.31 19.83
N LYS A 416 8.57 10.68 20.43
CA LYS A 416 9.50 9.71 21.02
C LYS A 416 8.83 8.87 22.12
N LYS A 417 8.05 9.51 23.00
CA LYS A 417 7.29 8.79 24.05
C LYS A 417 6.21 7.90 23.46
N TYR A 418 5.49 8.39 22.45
CA TYR A 418 4.46 7.63 21.72
C TYR A 418 5.06 6.35 21.13
N ILE A 419 6.17 6.49 20.38
CA ILE A 419 6.87 5.36 19.77
C ILE A 419 7.39 4.39 20.84
N ALA A 420 8.07 4.88 21.87
CA ALA A 420 8.58 4.02 22.94
C ALA A 420 7.46 3.27 23.69
N THR A 421 6.29 3.86 23.84
CA THR A 421 5.16 3.27 24.60
C THR A 421 4.42 2.20 23.80
N PHE A 422 4.22 2.43 22.50
CA PHE A 422 3.37 1.61 21.66
C PHE A 422 4.13 0.74 20.65
N LYS A 423 5.46 0.76 20.67
CA LYS A 423 6.30 -0.14 19.87
C LYS A 423 5.84 -1.60 19.99
N PHE A 424 5.61 -2.22 18.84
CA PHE A 424 5.03 -3.56 18.63
C PHE A 424 3.62 -3.76 19.21
N LYS A 425 2.79 -2.72 19.26
CA LYS A 425 1.39 -2.79 19.71
C LYS A 425 0.43 -2.31 18.63
N SER A 426 -0.83 -2.71 18.78
CA SER A 426 -1.93 -2.21 17.96
C SER A 426 -2.85 -1.35 18.83
N ILE A 427 -3.18 -0.14 18.37
CA ILE A 427 -3.92 0.86 19.17
C ILE A 427 -5.13 1.42 18.41
N ASP A 428 -6.14 1.84 19.15
CA ASP A 428 -7.30 2.57 18.64
C ASP A 428 -7.16 4.08 18.86
N THR A 429 -8.06 4.85 18.23
CA THR A 429 -8.09 6.33 18.31
C THR A 429 -8.22 6.79 19.77
N GLU A 430 -9.04 6.11 20.57
CA GLU A 430 -9.26 6.39 21.99
C GLU A 430 -7.95 6.26 22.78
N THR A 431 -7.21 5.16 22.59
CA THR A 431 -5.90 4.94 23.21
C THR A 431 -4.93 6.06 22.86
N PHE A 432 -4.90 6.51 21.60
CA PHE A 432 -4.09 7.65 21.19
C PHE A 432 -4.51 8.95 21.89
N ILE A 433 -5.81 9.26 21.92
CA ILE A 433 -6.34 10.49 22.53
C ILE A 433 -6.06 10.53 24.04
N ASP A 434 -6.23 9.41 24.73
CA ASP A 434 -5.91 9.32 26.17
C ASP A 434 -4.41 9.51 26.42
N PHE A 435 -3.56 8.91 25.58
CA PHE A 435 -2.12 9.12 25.64
C PHE A 435 -1.71 10.57 25.35
N LEU A 436 -2.37 11.22 24.37
CA LEU A 436 -2.17 12.62 24.03
C LEU A 436 -2.48 13.52 25.22
N LYS A 437 -3.65 13.36 25.84
CA LYS A 437 -4.06 14.15 27.03
C LYS A 437 -3.12 13.93 28.22
N ALA A 438 -2.66 12.70 28.44
CA ALA A 438 -1.76 12.38 29.54
C ALA A 438 -0.36 13.02 29.36
N ASN A 439 0.12 13.15 28.13
CA ASN A 439 1.47 13.66 27.84
C ASN A 439 1.50 15.14 27.42
N ILE A 440 0.36 15.70 27.04
CA ILE A 440 0.17 17.12 26.73
C ILE A 440 -1.08 17.63 27.46
N PRO A 441 -1.00 17.85 28.79
CA PRO A 441 -2.17 18.19 29.60
C PRO A 441 -2.86 19.47 29.14
N GLY A 442 -4.18 19.43 29.01
CA GLY A 442 -5.01 20.57 28.64
C GLY A 442 -5.09 20.86 27.14
N ILE A 443 -4.53 19.98 26.29
CA ILE A 443 -4.62 20.08 24.82
C ILE A 443 -6.07 20.06 24.33
N GLU A 444 -6.95 19.35 25.01
CA GLU A 444 -8.39 19.28 24.76
C GLU A 444 -9.12 20.61 24.99
N ASN A 445 -8.51 21.56 25.73
CA ASN A 445 -9.05 22.92 25.88
C ASN A 445 -8.61 23.85 24.74
N GLN A 446 -7.66 23.42 23.91
CA GLN A 446 -7.06 24.22 22.83
C GLN A 446 -7.44 23.69 21.44
N ILE A 447 -7.69 22.40 21.33
CA ILE A 447 -8.04 21.70 20.10
C ILE A 447 -9.28 20.86 20.37
N ASP A 448 -10.31 21.01 19.54
CA ASP A 448 -11.48 20.13 19.58
C ASP A 448 -11.13 18.75 18.99
N LEU A 449 -10.66 17.87 19.86
CA LEU A 449 -10.21 16.52 19.48
C LEU A 449 -11.32 15.70 18.82
N VAL A 450 -12.58 15.91 19.22
CA VAL A 450 -13.73 15.18 18.66
C VAL A 450 -14.00 15.65 17.24
N THR A 451 -13.97 16.96 16.98
CA THR A 451 -14.11 17.48 15.61
C THR A 451 -13.00 16.98 14.69
N TRP A 452 -11.76 16.87 15.18
CA TRP A 452 -10.66 16.32 14.39
C TRP A 452 -10.83 14.82 14.07
N THR A 453 -11.22 14.00 15.05
CA THR A 453 -11.31 12.55 14.86
C THR A 453 -12.61 12.08 14.23
N GLU A 454 -13.75 12.62 14.67
CA GLU A 454 -15.10 12.15 14.32
C GLU A 454 -15.93 13.18 13.53
N GLY A 455 -15.44 14.42 13.39
CA GLY A 455 -16.08 15.44 12.56
C GLY A 455 -15.89 15.18 11.07
N THR A 456 -16.89 15.55 10.27
CA THR A 456 -16.86 15.45 8.80
C THR A 456 -16.18 16.67 8.16
N GLY A 457 -15.74 16.53 6.92
CA GLY A 457 -15.05 17.58 6.17
C GLY A 457 -13.69 17.96 6.77
N ILE A 458 -13.21 19.16 6.44
CA ILE A 458 -11.94 19.71 6.94
C ILE A 458 -12.25 20.58 8.18
N PRO A 459 -11.63 20.32 9.34
CA PRO A 459 -11.82 21.14 10.54
C PRO A 459 -11.48 22.62 10.31
N PRO A 460 -12.20 23.59 10.90
CA PRO A 460 -11.99 25.03 10.66
C PRO A 460 -10.61 25.56 11.05
N ASP A 461 -9.90 24.89 11.95
CA ASP A 461 -8.54 25.25 12.39
C ASP A 461 -7.43 24.43 11.70
N ALA A 462 -7.79 23.62 10.70
CA ALA A 462 -6.84 23.08 9.72
C ALA A 462 -6.25 24.23 8.88
N TYR A 463 -5.07 24.03 8.31
CA TYR A 463 -4.32 25.12 7.71
C TYR A 463 -3.73 24.74 6.36
N GLU A 464 -4.11 25.53 5.36
CA GLU A 464 -3.43 25.55 4.08
C GLU A 464 -2.03 26.15 4.27
N PRO A 465 -0.95 25.47 3.84
CA PRO A 465 0.40 25.95 4.08
C PRO A 465 0.66 27.30 3.41
N ASP A 466 1.31 28.20 4.15
CA ASP A 466 1.84 29.45 3.59
C ASP A 466 3.27 29.25 3.07
N SER A 467 3.38 28.77 1.83
CA SER A 467 4.66 28.70 1.10
C SER A 467 4.66 29.70 -0.05
N SER A 468 5.72 30.51 -0.15
CA SER A 468 5.90 31.45 -1.26
C SER A 468 5.97 30.74 -2.61
N VAL A 469 6.54 29.54 -2.64
CA VAL A 469 6.63 28.70 -3.85
C VAL A 469 5.25 28.19 -4.23
N TYR A 470 4.51 27.61 -3.28
CA TYR A 470 3.14 27.13 -3.48
C TYR A 470 2.23 28.25 -3.99
N LYS A 471 2.18 29.40 -3.30
CA LYS A 471 1.36 30.56 -3.69
C LYS A 471 1.73 31.09 -5.08
N LYS A 472 3.02 31.15 -5.42
CA LYS A 472 3.49 31.60 -6.74
C LYS A 472 3.00 30.66 -7.85
N ILE A 473 3.11 29.35 -7.66
CA ILE A 473 2.69 28.35 -8.65
C ILE A 473 1.16 28.36 -8.82
N VAL A 474 0.41 28.36 -7.71
CA VAL A 474 -1.07 28.41 -7.73
C VAL A 474 -1.56 29.72 -8.37
N SER A 475 -0.95 30.86 -8.05
CA SER A 475 -1.27 32.13 -8.70
C SER A 475 -1.03 32.07 -10.20
N LEU A 476 0.11 31.54 -10.64
CA LEU A 476 0.44 31.42 -12.06
C LEU A 476 -0.53 30.48 -12.80
N ALA A 477 -0.95 29.39 -12.17
CA ALA A 477 -1.95 28.48 -12.74
C ALA A 477 -3.32 29.16 -12.91
N ASN A 478 -3.77 29.93 -11.93
CA ASN A 478 -5.03 30.67 -11.99
C ASN A 478 -5.04 31.74 -13.09
N GLU A 479 -3.89 32.34 -13.42
CA GLU A 479 -3.77 33.31 -14.51
C GLU A 479 -3.97 32.71 -15.91
N ALA A 480 -3.97 31.38 -16.04
CA ALA A 480 -4.28 30.70 -17.30
C ALA A 480 -5.69 30.99 -17.82
N ILE A 481 -6.62 31.39 -16.94
CA ILE A 481 -7.97 31.85 -17.36
C ILE A 481 -7.92 33.07 -18.28
N ASN A 482 -6.86 33.88 -18.17
CA ASN A 482 -6.63 35.07 -18.99
C ASN A 482 -5.73 34.78 -20.19
N GLY A 483 -5.46 33.51 -20.49
CA GLY A 483 -4.56 33.09 -21.57
C GLY A 483 -3.07 33.19 -21.24
N ARG A 484 -2.70 33.53 -20.00
CA ARG A 484 -1.28 33.56 -19.59
C ARG A 484 -0.72 32.14 -19.48
N MET A 485 0.47 31.94 -20.03
CA MET A 485 1.25 30.72 -19.87
C MET A 485 2.56 31.03 -19.12
N PRO A 486 3.09 30.10 -18.30
CA PRO A 486 4.43 30.22 -17.75
C PRO A 486 5.47 30.52 -18.83
N ARG A 487 6.41 31.41 -18.52
CA ARG A 487 7.62 31.61 -19.34
C ARG A 487 8.73 30.65 -18.92
N GLU A 488 9.65 30.37 -19.82
CA GLU A 488 10.78 29.46 -19.58
C GLU A 488 11.63 29.86 -18.35
N ASP A 489 11.85 31.15 -18.13
CA ASP A 489 12.58 31.65 -16.96
C ASP A 489 11.81 31.47 -15.64
N GLU A 490 10.48 31.43 -15.67
CA GLU A 490 9.65 31.25 -14.47
C GLU A 490 9.60 29.80 -13.99
N VAL A 491 9.87 28.85 -14.90
CA VAL A 491 9.78 27.40 -14.67
C VAL A 491 11.11 26.67 -14.84
N ALA A 492 12.21 27.40 -15.03
CA ALA A 492 13.54 26.82 -15.27
C ALA A 492 13.98 25.84 -14.17
N ASP A 493 13.59 26.13 -12.92
CA ASP A 493 13.93 25.31 -11.74
C ASP A 493 12.80 24.33 -11.35
N TRP A 494 11.71 24.25 -12.11
CA TRP A 494 10.59 23.37 -11.79
C TRP A 494 10.97 21.90 -12.02
N GLN A 495 10.69 21.09 -11.01
CA GLN A 495 10.77 19.63 -11.07
C GLN A 495 9.35 19.07 -11.21
N GLY A 496 9.20 17.75 -11.11
CA GLY A 496 7.92 17.07 -11.28
C GLY A 496 6.79 17.62 -10.41
N GLN A 497 7.05 17.90 -9.13
CA GLN A 497 6.03 18.36 -8.19
C GLN A 497 5.52 19.78 -8.47
N GLU A 498 6.39 20.70 -8.90
CA GLU A 498 5.99 22.05 -9.28
C GLU A 498 5.11 22.02 -10.53
N TRP A 499 5.43 21.15 -11.49
CA TRP A 499 4.60 20.89 -12.66
C TRP A 499 3.26 20.24 -12.32
N GLU A 500 3.26 19.21 -11.46
CA GLU A 500 2.04 18.56 -10.94
C GLU A 500 1.14 19.61 -10.30
N LEU A 501 1.69 20.41 -9.37
CA LEU A 501 0.94 21.46 -8.70
C LEU A 501 0.36 22.49 -9.69
N TYR A 502 1.15 22.94 -10.67
CA TYR A 502 0.67 23.87 -11.69
C TYR A 502 -0.47 23.28 -12.51
N LEU A 503 -0.29 22.07 -13.05
CA LEU A 503 -1.24 21.40 -13.93
C LEU A 503 -2.56 21.11 -13.23
N ASP A 504 -2.48 20.66 -11.99
CA ASP A 504 -3.66 20.38 -11.20
C ASP A 504 -4.40 21.68 -10.90
N ASN A 505 -3.71 22.79 -10.63
CA ASN A 505 -4.32 24.09 -10.33
C ASN A 505 -4.79 24.86 -11.56
N LEU A 506 -4.69 24.29 -12.77
CA LEU A 506 -5.27 24.90 -13.95
C LEU A 506 -6.81 24.99 -13.83
N PRO A 507 -7.41 26.12 -14.25
CA PRO A 507 -8.85 26.28 -14.28
C PRO A 507 -9.54 25.17 -15.08
N LYS A 508 -10.71 24.73 -14.61
CA LYS A 508 -11.53 23.71 -15.30
C LYS A 508 -11.97 24.15 -16.71
N SER A 509 -11.96 25.45 -16.99
CA SER A 509 -12.37 26.07 -18.26
C SER A 509 -11.20 26.27 -19.25
N ILE A 510 -10.09 25.54 -19.11
CA ILE A 510 -8.96 25.67 -20.03
C ILE A 510 -9.32 25.14 -21.43
N GLU A 511 -8.96 25.89 -22.46
CA GLU A 511 -9.27 25.55 -23.86
C GLU A 511 -8.26 24.56 -24.43
N ALA A 512 -8.68 23.73 -25.40
CA ALA A 512 -7.80 22.76 -26.06
C ALA A 512 -6.56 23.42 -26.72
N SER A 513 -6.69 24.65 -27.22
CA SER A 513 -5.56 25.41 -27.80
C SER A 513 -4.50 25.77 -26.76
N GLN A 514 -4.89 26.03 -25.51
CA GLN A 514 -3.97 26.32 -24.42
C GLN A 514 -3.21 25.07 -23.97
N VAL A 515 -3.89 23.92 -23.93
CA VAL A 515 -3.28 22.61 -23.65
C VAL A 515 -2.22 22.26 -24.71
N ILE A 516 -2.56 22.40 -25.99
CA ILE A 516 -1.63 22.16 -27.11
C ILE A 516 -0.42 23.09 -27.02
N ALA A 517 -0.65 24.38 -26.75
CA ALA A 517 0.44 25.34 -26.64
C ALA A 517 1.37 25.03 -25.46
N LEU A 518 0.82 24.58 -24.32
CA LEU A 518 1.59 24.24 -23.13
C LEU A 518 2.53 23.05 -23.40
N ASP A 519 2.00 22.00 -24.00
CA ASP A 519 2.76 20.80 -24.33
C ASP A 519 3.74 21.01 -25.49
N SER A 520 3.39 21.85 -26.47
CA SER A 520 4.32 22.25 -27.53
C SER A 520 5.60 22.86 -26.96
N ARG A 521 5.46 23.60 -25.84
CA ARG A 521 6.58 24.27 -25.16
C ARG A 521 7.32 23.37 -24.19
N TYR A 522 6.60 22.59 -23.39
CA TYR A 522 7.18 21.87 -22.24
C TYR A 522 7.16 20.34 -22.33
N LYS A 523 6.56 19.76 -23.38
CA LYS A 523 6.53 18.31 -23.65
C LYS A 523 6.00 17.48 -22.46
N LEU A 524 4.97 17.99 -21.80
CA LEU A 524 4.41 17.40 -20.58
C LEU A 524 3.73 16.05 -20.84
N SER A 525 3.16 15.86 -22.03
CA SER A 525 2.59 14.57 -22.47
C SER A 525 3.63 13.46 -22.59
N GLU A 526 4.90 13.80 -22.83
CA GLU A 526 6.02 12.86 -22.97
C GLU A 526 6.80 12.67 -21.65
N SER A 527 6.41 13.34 -20.57
CA SER A 527 7.12 13.32 -19.29
C SER A 527 7.38 11.90 -18.77
N LYS A 528 8.58 11.67 -18.21
CA LYS A 528 8.90 10.41 -17.52
C LYS A 528 8.26 10.35 -16.13
N ASP A 529 7.99 11.50 -15.53
CA ASP A 529 7.21 11.59 -14.31
C ASP A 529 5.73 11.38 -14.63
N TYR A 530 5.19 10.25 -14.16
CA TYR A 530 3.79 9.91 -14.37
C TYR A 530 2.84 10.85 -13.63
N GLU A 531 3.25 11.48 -12.53
CA GLU A 531 2.42 12.48 -11.84
C GLU A 531 2.15 13.66 -12.80
N VAL A 532 3.22 14.21 -13.40
CA VAL A 532 3.13 15.27 -14.41
C VAL A 532 2.33 14.83 -15.64
N LYS A 533 2.69 13.66 -16.21
CA LYS A 533 2.04 13.15 -17.42
C LYS A 533 0.54 12.96 -17.21
N VAL A 534 0.14 12.32 -16.11
CA VAL A 534 -1.27 12.02 -15.83
C VAL A 534 -2.05 13.30 -15.54
N SER A 535 -1.51 14.22 -14.75
CA SER A 535 -2.13 15.53 -14.52
C SER A 535 -2.36 16.28 -15.83
N PHE A 536 -1.36 16.29 -16.73
CA PHE A 536 -1.48 16.88 -18.06
C PHE A 536 -2.57 16.20 -18.91
N LEU A 537 -2.52 14.87 -19.03
CA LEU A 537 -3.48 14.09 -19.83
C LEU A 537 -4.91 14.23 -19.30
N GLN A 538 -5.10 14.32 -17.98
CA GLN A 538 -6.39 14.59 -17.38
C GLN A 538 -6.95 15.96 -17.81
N ARG A 539 -6.10 16.99 -17.87
CA ARG A 539 -6.49 18.32 -18.38
C ARG A 539 -6.82 18.25 -19.87
N ALA A 540 -6.04 17.55 -20.67
CA ALA A 540 -6.28 17.38 -22.10
C ALA A 540 -7.63 16.70 -22.40
N ILE A 541 -7.99 15.65 -21.65
CA ILE A 541 -9.30 15.00 -21.75
C ILE A 541 -10.41 15.99 -21.36
N SER A 542 -10.23 16.67 -20.21
CA SER A 542 -11.25 17.59 -19.68
C SER A 542 -11.50 18.81 -20.58
N SER A 543 -10.50 19.24 -21.36
CA SER A 543 -10.63 20.31 -22.37
C SER A 543 -11.13 19.82 -23.73
N GLY A 544 -11.42 18.52 -23.89
CA GLY A 544 -11.85 17.91 -25.16
C GLY A 544 -10.76 17.80 -26.23
N CYS A 545 -9.48 17.84 -25.85
CA CYS A 545 -8.35 17.77 -26.78
C CYS A 545 -8.05 16.31 -27.18
N LYS A 546 -8.60 15.87 -28.33
CA LYS A 546 -8.44 14.48 -28.81
C LYS A 546 -7.05 14.13 -29.32
N ASP A 547 -6.20 15.12 -29.59
CA ASP A 547 -4.84 14.92 -30.10
C ASP A 547 -3.97 14.06 -29.15
N TYR A 548 -4.30 14.06 -27.86
CA TYR A 548 -3.59 13.30 -26.83
C TYR A 548 -4.17 11.92 -26.52
N TYR A 549 -5.24 11.48 -27.18
CA TYR A 549 -5.88 10.19 -26.87
C TYR A 549 -4.96 8.99 -27.11
N ASN A 550 -4.04 9.09 -28.08
CA ASN A 550 -3.00 8.07 -28.28
C ASN A 550 -2.06 7.96 -27.07
N GLU A 551 -1.69 9.08 -26.44
CA GLU A 551 -0.86 9.07 -25.23
C GLU A 551 -1.66 8.60 -24.00
N VAL A 552 -2.94 8.93 -23.91
CA VAL A 552 -3.86 8.35 -22.90
C VAL A 552 -3.92 6.84 -23.02
N GLU A 553 -4.09 6.31 -24.24
CA GLU A 553 -4.12 4.87 -24.51
C GLU A 553 -2.80 4.18 -24.13
N LYS A 554 -1.65 4.74 -24.55
CA LYS A 554 -0.33 4.22 -24.16
C LYS A 554 -0.13 4.23 -22.65
N THR A 555 -0.56 5.30 -21.98
CA THR A 555 -0.42 5.46 -20.54
C THR A 555 -1.24 4.40 -19.81
N LEU A 556 -2.54 4.29 -20.12
CA LEU A 556 -3.43 3.32 -19.47
C LEU A 556 -3.02 1.87 -19.75
N LYS A 557 -2.52 1.53 -20.94
CA LYS A 557 -1.98 0.19 -21.22
C LYS A 557 -0.62 -0.08 -20.57
N GLY A 558 0.11 0.96 -20.17
CA GLY A 558 1.50 0.86 -19.70
C GLY A 558 1.65 0.70 -18.19
N VAL A 559 0.65 1.08 -17.38
CA VAL A 559 0.73 1.07 -15.91
C VAL A 559 -0.58 0.63 -15.26
N GLY A 560 -0.50 0.01 -14.08
CA GLY A 560 -1.64 -0.46 -13.30
C GLY A 560 -1.95 0.36 -12.04
N ARG A 561 -1.17 1.43 -11.76
CA ARG A 561 -1.31 2.23 -10.53
C ARG A 561 -2.65 2.97 -10.49
N MET A 562 -3.46 2.73 -9.46
CA MET A 562 -4.81 3.30 -9.33
C MET A 562 -4.82 4.83 -9.26
N LYS A 563 -3.76 5.44 -8.69
CA LYS A 563 -3.57 6.92 -8.69
C LYS A 563 -3.60 7.49 -10.11
N TYR A 564 -3.26 6.71 -11.13
CA TYR A 564 -3.26 7.15 -12.54
C TYR A 564 -4.48 6.66 -13.31
N LEU A 565 -4.89 5.41 -13.10
CA LEU A 565 -6.05 4.84 -13.79
C LEU A 565 -7.33 5.60 -13.43
N ARG A 566 -7.55 5.87 -12.12
CA ARG A 566 -8.80 6.46 -11.63
C ARG A 566 -9.04 7.86 -12.22
N PRO A 567 -8.11 8.82 -12.18
CA PRO A 567 -8.33 10.15 -12.77
C PRO A 567 -8.57 10.11 -14.29
N LEU A 568 -7.83 9.30 -15.04
CA LEU A 568 -7.94 9.26 -16.50
C LEU A 568 -9.24 8.58 -16.95
N TYR A 569 -9.58 7.41 -16.41
CA TYR A 569 -10.87 6.77 -16.71
C TYR A 569 -12.04 7.65 -16.27
N THR A 570 -11.96 8.28 -15.09
CA THR A 570 -12.98 9.23 -14.63
C THR A 570 -13.12 10.40 -15.59
N ALA A 571 -12.02 11.01 -16.04
CA ALA A 571 -12.07 12.13 -16.98
C ALA A 571 -12.72 11.75 -18.31
N LEU A 572 -12.45 10.54 -18.82
CA LEU A 572 -13.05 10.02 -20.05
C LEU A 572 -14.57 9.82 -19.93
N VAL A 573 -15.10 9.55 -18.73
CA VAL A 573 -16.54 9.22 -18.53
C VAL A 573 -17.37 10.32 -17.86
N LYS A 574 -16.76 11.27 -17.13
CA LYS A 574 -17.44 12.23 -16.22
C LYS A 574 -17.86 13.57 -16.88
N GLY A 575 -17.87 13.67 -18.21
CA GLY A 575 -18.37 14.86 -18.93
C GLY A 575 -19.76 14.68 -19.53
N ASN A 576 -20.38 15.79 -19.95
CA ASN A 576 -21.45 15.79 -20.99
C ASN A 576 -20.87 15.44 -22.39
N GLY A 577 -19.73 14.75 -22.44
CA GLY A 577 -18.92 14.45 -23.61
C GLY A 577 -19.39 13.18 -24.30
N LYS A 578 -19.82 13.37 -25.54
CA LYS A 578 -20.05 12.46 -26.67
C LYS A 578 -19.74 10.98 -26.38
N GLU A 579 -20.77 10.15 -26.54
CA GLU A 579 -20.77 8.67 -26.50
C GLU A 579 -19.45 8.01 -26.96
N ASP A 580 -18.79 8.58 -27.98
CA ASP A 580 -17.46 8.21 -28.48
C ASP A 580 -16.38 8.06 -27.38
N ASP A 581 -16.31 8.95 -26.39
CA ASP A 581 -15.25 8.92 -25.36
C ASP A 581 -15.49 7.77 -24.36
N LYS A 582 -16.76 7.48 -24.05
CA LYS A 582 -17.16 6.31 -23.26
C LYS A 582 -16.88 5.01 -24.00
N VAL A 583 -17.15 4.97 -25.31
CA VAL A 583 -16.82 3.82 -26.17
C VAL A 583 -15.30 3.60 -26.22
N PHE A 584 -14.52 4.67 -26.35
CA PHE A 584 -13.06 4.60 -26.30
C PHE A 584 -12.56 4.05 -24.95
N ALA A 585 -13.08 4.55 -23.83
CA ALA A 585 -12.71 4.08 -22.49
C ALA A 585 -13.05 2.59 -22.28
N LYS A 586 -14.22 2.13 -22.72
CA LYS A 586 -14.63 0.72 -22.65
C LYS A 586 -13.72 -0.20 -23.47
N ARG A 587 -13.43 0.18 -24.71
CA ARG A 587 -12.50 -0.56 -25.58
C ARG A 587 -11.13 -0.68 -24.91
N LEU A 588 -10.60 0.45 -24.44
CA LEU A 588 -9.29 0.52 -23.79
C LEU A 588 -9.23 -0.36 -22.54
N PHE A 589 -10.25 -0.30 -21.69
CA PHE A 589 -10.31 -1.19 -20.53
C PHE A 589 -10.35 -2.65 -20.94
N SER A 590 -11.17 -3.05 -21.93
CA SER A 590 -11.22 -4.45 -22.37
C SER A 590 -9.89 -4.99 -22.86
N GLU A 591 -9.06 -4.13 -23.45
CA GLU A 591 -7.73 -4.49 -23.96
C GLU A 591 -6.66 -4.53 -22.87
N ALA A 592 -6.76 -3.66 -21.86
CA ALA A 592 -5.78 -3.54 -20.77
C ALA A 592 -6.13 -4.39 -19.52
N ARG A 593 -7.39 -4.85 -19.39
CA ARG A 593 -7.95 -5.44 -18.18
C ARG A 593 -7.08 -6.53 -17.58
N GLU A 594 -6.65 -7.48 -18.39
CA GLU A 594 -5.86 -8.65 -17.97
C GLU A 594 -4.44 -8.27 -17.50
N CYS A 595 -3.97 -7.06 -17.81
CA CYS A 595 -2.69 -6.55 -17.34
C CYS A 595 -2.79 -5.76 -16.03
N TYR A 596 -4.01 -5.41 -15.59
CA TYR A 596 -4.24 -4.77 -14.30
C TYR A 596 -4.34 -5.79 -13.16
N HIS A 597 -3.97 -5.35 -11.97
CA HIS A 597 -4.27 -6.08 -10.74
C HIS A 597 -5.79 -6.20 -10.50
N PRO A 598 -6.33 -7.30 -9.94
CA PRO A 598 -7.76 -7.44 -9.63
C PRO A 598 -8.36 -6.25 -8.87
N ILE A 599 -7.66 -5.72 -7.88
CA ILE A 599 -8.09 -4.50 -7.15
C ILE A 599 -8.25 -3.30 -8.12
N ALA A 600 -7.27 -3.07 -9.00
CA ALA A 600 -7.35 -2.01 -10.00
C ALA A 600 -8.47 -2.23 -11.03
N GLN A 601 -8.74 -3.49 -11.41
CA GLN A 601 -9.88 -3.85 -12.27
C GLN A 601 -11.20 -3.45 -11.59
N GLY A 602 -11.40 -3.82 -10.32
CA GLY A 602 -12.61 -3.49 -9.56
C GLY A 602 -12.86 -1.98 -9.47
N VAL A 603 -11.82 -1.18 -9.24
CA VAL A 603 -11.93 0.28 -9.22
C VAL A 603 -12.38 0.85 -10.57
N VAL A 604 -11.82 0.37 -11.69
CA VAL A 604 -12.21 0.85 -13.02
C VAL A 604 -13.64 0.41 -13.37
N GLU A 605 -14.03 -0.80 -12.99
CA GLU A 605 -15.39 -1.32 -13.14
C GLU A 605 -16.41 -0.48 -12.36
N ALA A 606 -16.07 -0.08 -11.13
CA ALA A 606 -16.91 0.82 -10.32
C ALA A 606 -17.08 2.21 -10.95
N ILE A 607 -16.03 2.76 -11.58
CA ILE A 607 -16.10 4.02 -12.33
C ILE A 607 -17.11 3.89 -13.49
N PHE A 608 -17.06 2.79 -14.24
CA PHE A 608 -18.01 2.55 -15.32
C PHE A 608 -19.43 2.41 -14.80
N ALA A 609 -19.66 1.60 -13.76
CA ALA A 609 -20.99 1.40 -13.18
C ALA A 609 -21.65 2.72 -12.71
N LYS A 610 -20.85 3.71 -12.31
CA LYS A 610 -21.34 5.03 -11.87
C LYS A 610 -21.68 5.99 -13.03
N HIS A 611 -21.00 5.88 -14.16
CA HIS A 611 -20.99 6.93 -15.20
C HIS A 611 -21.41 6.45 -16.60
N VAL A 612 -21.54 5.15 -16.83
CA VAL A 612 -21.84 4.54 -18.12
C VAL A 612 -22.90 3.45 -17.95
#